data_AF-A0A0Q0VC31-F1
#
_entry.id   AF-A0A0Q0VC31-F1
#
_cell.length_a   1.000
_cell.length_b   1.000
_cell.length_c   1.000
_cell.angle_alpha   90.00
_cell.angle_beta   90.00
_cell.angle_gamma   90.00
#
_symmetry.space_group_name_H-M   'P 1'
#
loop_
_entity.id
_entity.type
_entity.pdbx_description
1 polymer ?
#
loop_
_entity_poly.entity_id
_entity_poly.type
_entity_poly.pdbx_seq_one_letter_code
_entity_poly.pdbx_strand_id
1 'polypeptide(L)' 'MSDGDVDTYNYKGWLISDSFWKRALAVMAYSIVGQLIVFLIIGILIVVLVVITAFVFGMGMSGII' A
#
# COMPACT_ATOMS: atom_id res chain seq x y z
N MET A 1 -35.61 -26.15 -15.62
CA MET A 1 -35.13 -24.97 -14.89
C MET A 1 -35.06 -23.85 -15.90
N SER A 2 -35.65 -22.69 -15.59
CA SER A 2 -35.98 -21.61 -16.53
C SER A 2 -34.79 -21.14 -17.39
N ASP A 3 -35.01 -21.14 -18.71
CA ASP A 3 -34.45 -20.15 -19.63
C ASP A 3 -34.96 -18.78 -19.16
N GLY A 4 -34.07 -17.84 -18.83
CA GLY A 4 -34.53 -16.52 -18.35
C GLY A 4 -33.46 -15.54 -17.88
N ASP A 5 -32.35 -16.00 -17.30
CA ASP A 5 -31.30 -15.09 -16.82
C ASP A 5 -30.14 -15.07 -17.81
N VAL A 6 -30.19 -14.13 -18.75
CA VAL A 6 -28.96 -13.60 -19.35
C VAL A 6 -28.08 -13.12 -18.20
N ASP A 7 -27.10 -13.94 -17.83
CA ASP A 7 -26.10 -13.71 -16.78
C ASP A 7 -25.27 -12.48 -17.15
N THR A 8 -25.87 -11.31 -16.96
CA THR A 8 -25.43 -10.08 -17.62
C THR A 8 -24.16 -9.54 -16.96
N TYR A 9 -23.85 -9.89 -15.70
CA TYR A 9 -22.57 -9.53 -15.07
C TYR A 9 -22.23 -10.43 -13.86
N ASN A 10 -21.91 -11.71 -14.08
CA ASN A 10 -21.26 -12.51 -13.03
C ASN A 10 -19.79 -12.10 -12.90
N TYR A 11 -19.50 -10.94 -12.31
CA TYR A 11 -18.13 -10.54 -12.02
C TYR A 11 -17.54 -11.48 -10.97
N LYS A 12 -16.90 -12.55 -11.44
CA LYS A 12 -16.03 -13.36 -10.60
C LYS A 12 -14.77 -12.54 -10.35
N GLY A 13 -14.70 -11.91 -9.17
CA GLY A 13 -13.55 -11.12 -8.74
C GLY A 13 -12.23 -11.90 -8.93
N TRP A 14 -11.11 -11.19 -9.08
CA TRP A 14 -9.85 -11.82 -9.49
C TRP A 14 -9.36 -12.95 -8.58
N LEU A 15 -9.80 -12.98 -7.32
CA LEU A 15 -9.53 -14.05 -6.35
C LEU A 15 -10.33 -15.33 -6.61
N ILE A 16 -11.51 -15.24 -7.26
CA ILE A 16 -12.41 -16.36 -7.57
C ILE A 16 -12.29 -16.76 -9.06
N SER A 17 -11.34 -16.15 -9.79
CA SER A 17 -11.09 -16.49 -11.20
C SER A 17 -10.56 -17.92 -11.33
N ASP A 18 -11.03 -18.68 -12.32
CA ASP A 18 -10.59 -20.06 -12.57
C ASP A 18 -9.10 -20.14 -12.98
N SER A 19 -8.58 -19.10 -13.62
CA SER A 19 -7.17 -19.03 -14.02
C SER A 19 -6.25 -18.74 -12.84
N PHE A 20 -5.30 -19.65 -12.59
CA PHE A 20 -4.31 -19.54 -11.51
C PHE A 20 -3.57 -18.20 -11.50
N TRP A 21 -3.11 -17.76 -12.68
CA TRP A 21 -2.34 -16.53 -12.83
C TRP A 21 -3.09 -15.28 -12.36
N LYS A 22 -4.40 -15.17 -12.63
CA LYS A 22 -5.20 -14.01 -12.18
C LYS A 22 -5.32 -13.97 -10.66
N ARG A 23 -5.48 -15.12 -10.00
CA ARG A 23 -5.52 -15.20 -8.53
C ARG A 23 -4.15 -14.86 -7.92
N ALA A 24 -3.07 -15.42 -8.48
CA ALA A 24 -1.71 -15.18 -8.00
C ALA A 24 -1.32 -13.69 -8.11
N LEU A 25 -1.60 -13.07 -9.26
CA LEU A 25 -1.34 -11.65 -9.48
C LEU A 25 -2.20 -10.75 -8.59
N ALA A 26 -3.46 -11.10 -8.34
CA ALA A 26 -4.30 -10.37 -7.40
C ALA A 26 -3.67 -10.36 -6.00
N VAL A 27 -3.33 -11.54 -5.47
CA VAL A 27 -2.72 -11.64 -4.13
C VAL A 27 -1.38 -10.91 -4.06
N MET A 28 -0.53 -11.07 -5.08
CA MET A 28 0.75 -10.38 -5.15
C MET A 28 0.59 -8.86 -5.23
N ALA A 29 -0.34 -8.35 -6.03
CA ALA A 29 -0.58 -6.91 -6.12
C ALA A 29 -1.10 -6.35 -4.79
N TYR A 30 -2.02 -7.05 -4.13
CA TYR A 30 -2.50 -6.66 -2.81
C TYR A 30 -1.37 -6.63 -1.77
N SER A 31 -0.47 -7.63 -1.76
CA SER A 31 0.64 -7.64 -0.81
C SER A 31 1.64 -6.52 -1.08
N ILE A 32 1.98 -6.25 -2.35
CA ILE A 32 2.87 -5.14 -2.74
C ILE A 32 2.26 -3.80 -2.33
N VAL A 33 0.99 -3.54 -2.64
CA VAL A 33 0.33 -2.27 -2.28
C VAL A 33 0.24 -2.12 -0.77
N GLY A 34 -0.10 -3.18 -0.03
CA GLY A 34 -0.11 -3.16 1.43
C GLY A 34 1.26 -2.81 2.01
N GLN A 35 2.34 -3.42 1.50
CA GLN A 35 3.70 -3.11 1.92
C GLN A 35 4.10 -1.66 1.58
N LEU A 36 3.75 -1.16 0.39
CA LEU A 36 4.03 0.21 -0.02
C LEU A 36 3.38 1.23 0.93
N ILE A 37 2.14 1.00 1.35
CA ILE A 37 1.45 1.88 2.30
C ILE A 37 2.19 1.90 3.64
N VAL A 38 2.57 0.73 4.16
CA VAL A 38 3.30 0.63 5.43
C VAL A 38 4.66 1.32 5.34
N PHE A 39 5.43 1.08 4.28
CA PHE A 39 6.73 1.72 4.08
C PHE A 39 6.61 3.24 3.88
N LEU A 40 5.56 3.71 3.21
CA LEU A 40 5.31 5.15 3.06
C LEU A 40 5.13 5.82 4.42
N ILE A 41 4.30 5.24 5.30
CA ILE A 41 4.07 5.78 6.64
C ILE A 41 5.36 5.78 7.46
N ILE A 42 6.09 4.67 7.47
CA ILE A 42 7.38 4.57 8.18
C ILE A 42 8.38 5.59 7.62
N GLY A 43 8.46 5.73 6.29
CA GLY A 43 9.34 6.70 5.64
C GLY A 43 9.04 8.14 6.03
N ILE A 44 7.76 8.52 6.06
CA ILE A 44 7.33 9.84 6.54
C ILE A 44 7.76 10.06 7.99
N LEU A 45 7.54 9.09 8.88
CA LEU A 45 7.94 9.19 10.28
C LEU A 45 9.46 9.37 10.42
N ILE A 46 10.26 8.62 9.67
CA ILE A 46 11.72 8.76 9.68
C ILE A 46 12.13 10.16 9.23
N VAL A 47 11.56 10.68 8.13
CA VAL A 47 11.87 12.04 7.64
C VAL A 47 11.52 13.09 8.69
N VAL A 48 10.35 12.98 9.33
CA VAL A 48 9.94 13.89 10.40
C VAL A 48 10.93 13.86 11.56
N LEU A 49 11.34 12.67 12.00
CA LEU A 49 12.33 12.54 13.07
C LEU A 49 13.68 13.17 12.69
N VAL A 50 14.16 12.92 11.47
CA VAL A 50 15.41 13.51 10.97
C VAL A 50 15.33 15.03 10.96
N VAL A 51 14.21 15.61 10.49
CA VAL A 51 14.01 17.06 10.48
C VAL A 51 14.00 17.63 11.89
N ILE A 52 13.29 16.99 12.84
CA ILE A 52 13.26 17.41 14.24
C ILE A 52 14.66 17.34 14.84
N THR A 53 15.37 16.23 14.67
CA THR A 53 16.74 16.08 15.15
C THR A 53 17.66 17.15 14.55
N ALA A 54 17.65 17.34 13.23
CA ALA A 54 18.46 18.35 12.57
C ALA A 54 18.15 19.77 13.08
N PHE A 55 16.88 20.08 13.34
CA PHE A 55 16.47 21.37 13.89
C PHE A 55 16.94 21.54 15.34
N VAL A 56 16.74 20.54 16.20
CA VAL A 56 17.15 20.58 17.62
C VAL A 56 18.66 20.71 17.75
N PHE A 57 19.43 19.87 17.05
CA PHE A 57 20.89 19.91 17.10
C PHE A 57 21.48 21.11 16.34
N GLY A 58 20.83 21.53 15.24
CA GLY A 58 21.22 22.73 14.49
C GLY A 58 21.04 24.02 15.30
N MET A 59 19.91 24.18 15.98
CA MET A 59 19.69 25.32 16.89
C MET A 59 20.61 25.28 18.12
N GLY A 60 20.91 24.09 18.64
CA GLY A 60 21.85 23.94 19.76
C GLY A 60 23.27 24.41 19.44
N MET A 61 23.73 24.22 18.19
CA MET A 61 25.05 24.69 17.75
C MET A 61 25.10 26.19 17.45
N SER A 62 24.00 26.80 16.98
CA SER A 62 23.94 28.25 16.74
C SER A 62 23.90 29.10 17.99
N GLY A 63 23.52 28.54 19.15
CA GLY A 63 23.49 29.26 20.44
C GLY A 63 24.79 29.17 21.25
N ILE A 64 25.79 28.41 20.76
CA ILE A 64 27.09 28.20 21.44
C ILE A 64 28.22 29.01 20.75
N ILE A 65 27.96 29.60 19.57
CA ILE A 65 28.92 30.44 18.81
C ILE A 65 28.60 31.92 19.02
#